data_AF-A0A978STL7-F1
#
_entry.id   AF-A0A978STL7-F1
#
_cell.length_a   1.000
_cell.length_b   1.000
_cell.length_c   1.000
_cell.angle_alpha   90.00
_cell.angle_beta   90.00
_cell.angle_gamma   90.00
#
_symmetry.space_group_name_H-M   'P 1'
#
loop_
_entity.id
_entity.type
_entity.pdbx_description
1 polymer ?
#
loop_
_entity_poly.entity_id
_entity_poly.type
_entity_poly.pdbx_seq_one_letter_code
_entity_poly.pdbx_strand_id
1 'polypeptide(L)'
;MKTPTTHPKNLILGLVKGYTFDKVKPFLISLKKTGFQGDVCFFVADLTPETISAIQEYGVKLQSFKEWYLKLPLIKQGKLIWKKINFYNKLVNFYPFNRLNSWLVKTLTSRQPNPYAAKCNLVSKFVDIMGLRYPLYYLYLLEHGENYSNVMITDVRDVLFQRDPFDFEIGDHLCCFFEEEGKTLRTGDANAVWLREGFGPHVLDAIGDKKISCAGITIGSRFAMMEYLEGMIDNLIELKCHTWGIDQGVHNYILHSGKIKNVKFYENYHGPVLTMHFSKDEKLRFDERGYLLNEDGSVINILHQYDRKSAEIKNKMLVYRESECNY
;
A
#
# COMPACT_ATOMS: atom_id res chain seq x y z
N MET A 1 29.64 17.65 21.81
CA MET A 1 29.87 16.30 21.24
C MET A 1 29.22 16.29 19.88
N LYS A 2 29.99 16.03 18.80
CA LYS A 2 29.41 15.84 17.46
C LYS A 2 28.57 14.57 17.52
N THR A 3 27.26 14.69 17.30
CA THR A 3 26.36 13.56 17.06
C THR A 3 26.94 12.72 15.93
N PRO A 4 26.96 11.38 16.05
CA PRO A 4 27.38 10.54 14.93
C PRO A 4 26.41 10.82 13.79
N THR A 5 26.92 11.30 12.65
CA THR A 5 26.15 11.44 11.42
C THR A 5 25.87 10.04 10.88
N THR A 6 24.92 9.33 11.48
CA THR A 6 24.36 8.13 10.88
C THR A 6 23.56 8.59 9.67
N HIS A 7 23.98 8.16 8.47
CA HIS A 7 23.18 8.40 7.27
C HIS A 7 21.73 7.92 7.52
N PRO A 8 20.71 8.73 7.18
CA PRO A 8 19.33 8.34 7.47
C PRO A 8 18.98 7.06 6.69
N LYS A 9 18.37 6.10 7.37
CA LYS A 9 18.09 4.76 6.84
C LYS A 9 16.98 4.80 5.78
N ASN A 10 16.77 3.68 5.10
CA ASN A 10 15.53 3.45 4.34
C ASN A 10 14.47 2.80 5.24
N LEU A 11 13.20 3.07 4.96
CA LEU A 11 12.06 2.56 5.73
C LEU A 11 11.07 1.84 4.82
N ILE A 12 10.61 0.67 5.25
CA ILE A 12 9.46 -0.02 4.63
C ILE A 12 8.28 0.01 5.60
N LEU A 13 7.13 0.49 5.13
CA LEU A 13 5.87 0.55 5.86
C LEU A 13 4.83 -0.38 5.23
N GLY A 14 4.22 -1.24 6.04
CA GLY A 14 3.16 -2.15 5.61
C GLY A 14 2.02 -2.23 6.62
N LEU A 15 0.85 -2.69 6.18
CA LEU A 15 -0.28 -2.96 7.07
C LEU A 15 -0.62 -4.45 7.03
N VAL A 16 -0.74 -5.07 8.21
CA VAL A 16 -1.00 -6.50 8.37
C VAL A 16 -2.19 -6.68 9.31
N LYS A 17 -3.30 -7.20 8.80
CA LYS A 17 -4.51 -7.42 9.58
C LYS A 17 -5.05 -8.84 9.43
N GLY A 18 -5.27 -9.53 10.55
CA GLY A 18 -5.90 -10.85 10.56
C GLY A 18 -5.11 -11.92 9.80
N TYR A 19 -3.81 -11.72 9.61
CA TYR A 19 -2.93 -12.67 8.93
C TYR A 19 -2.30 -13.61 9.94
N THR A 20 -2.08 -14.85 9.50
CA THR A 20 -1.16 -15.78 10.15
C THR A 20 0.26 -15.48 9.70
N PHE A 21 1.26 -15.99 10.42
CA PHE A 21 2.65 -15.81 10.04
C PHE A 21 2.94 -16.31 8.63
N ASP A 22 2.35 -17.42 8.18
CA ASP A 22 2.54 -17.96 6.81
C ASP A 22 2.21 -16.97 5.69
N LYS A 23 1.29 -16.03 5.93
CA LYS A 23 0.95 -14.99 4.95
C LYS A 23 1.95 -13.84 4.89
N VAL A 24 2.78 -13.69 5.92
CA VAL A 24 3.78 -12.61 6.07
C VAL A 24 5.20 -13.16 5.87
N LYS A 25 5.41 -14.44 6.14
CA LYS A 25 6.68 -15.16 6.04
C LYS A 25 7.37 -14.94 4.68
N PRO A 26 6.68 -15.02 3.51
CA PRO A 26 7.35 -14.81 2.23
C PRO A 26 7.97 -13.42 2.05
N PHE A 27 7.27 -12.40 2.50
CA PHE A 27 7.77 -11.03 2.52
C PHE A 27 9.06 -10.92 3.35
N LEU A 28 9.03 -11.43 4.59
CA LEU A 28 10.13 -11.26 5.54
C LEU A 28 11.37 -12.08 5.17
N ILE A 29 11.18 -13.33 4.72
CA ILE A 29 12.30 -14.18 4.32
C ILE A 29 12.96 -13.63 3.05
N SER A 30 12.17 -13.30 2.02
CA SER A 30 12.73 -12.77 0.77
C SER A 30 13.46 -11.45 1.02
N LEU A 31 12.89 -10.52 1.79
CA LEU A 31 13.56 -9.27 2.16
C LEU A 31 14.86 -9.50 2.92
N LYS A 32 14.86 -10.35 3.97
CA LYS A 32 16.07 -10.65 4.76
C LYS A 32 17.19 -11.20 3.89
N LYS A 33 16.87 -12.04 2.90
CA LYS A 33 17.84 -12.61 1.97
C LYS A 33 18.48 -11.60 1.03
N THR A 34 17.85 -10.46 0.78
CA THR A 34 18.47 -9.37 0.00
C THR A 34 19.60 -8.66 0.76
N GLY A 35 19.69 -8.84 2.08
CA GLY A 35 20.64 -8.12 2.92
C GLY A 35 20.20 -6.70 3.29
N PHE A 36 18.94 -6.32 3.04
CA PHE A 36 18.37 -5.02 3.41
C PHE A 36 18.67 -4.64 4.87
N GLN A 37 19.27 -3.46 5.07
CA GLN A 37 19.70 -2.95 6.39
C GLN A 37 18.81 -1.82 6.94
N GLY A 38 17.76 -1.44 6.20
CA GLY A 38 16.80 -0.44 6.65
C GLY A 38 15.82 -0.97 7.68
N ASP A 39 14.93 -0.09 8.13
CA ASP A 39 13.92 -0.47 9.13
C ASP A 39 12.63 -0.92 8.42
N VAL A 40 11.95 -1.90 9.00
CA VAL A 40 10.61 -2.33 8.57
C VAL A 40 9.63 -2.05 9.70
N CYS A 41 8.51 -1.39 9.40
CA CYS A 41 7.44 -1.18 10.36
C CYS A 41 6.09 -1.66 9.81
N PHE A 42 5.44 -2.56 10.55
CA PHE A 42 4.09 -3.01 10.25
C PHE A 42 3.07 -2.45 11.22
N PHE A 43 1.98 -1.95 10.65
CA PHE A 43 0.78 -1.62 11.39
C PHE A 43 -0.08 -2.86 11.51
N VAL A 44 -0.37 -3.27 12.75
CA VAL A 44 -0.96 -4.59 13.03
C VAL A 44 -2.29 -4.51 13.77
N ALA A 45 -3.23 -5.36 13.36
CA ALA A 45 -4.51 -5.55 14.04
C ALA A 45 -5.02 -6.99 13.88
N ASP A 46 -5.69 -7.52 14.91
CA ASP A 46 -6.28 -8.88 14.90
C ASP A 46 -5.25 -10.01 14.61
N LEU A 47 -4.01 -9.90 15.11
CA LEU A 47 -2.97 -10.95 15.03
C LEU A 47 -2.89 -11.76 16.33
N THR A 48 -2.49 -13.03 16.24
CA THR A 48 -2.22 -13.85 17.43
C THR A 48 -0.86 -13.47 18.06
N PRO A 49 -0.65 -13.69 19.37
CA PRO A 49 0.64 -13.45 20.01
C PRO A 49 1.80 -14.20 19.35
N GLU A 50 1.56 -15.41 18.86
CA GLU A 50 2.55 -16.23 18.15
C GLU A 50 2.96 -15.58 16.84
N THR A 51 1.98 -15.04 16.08
CA THR A 51 2.26 -14.32 14.84
C THR A 51 3.03 -13.03 15.11
N ILE A 52 2.70 -12.30 16.18
CA ILE A 52 3.41 -11.10 16.60
C ILE A 52 4.87 -11.42 16.93
N SER A 53 5.12 -12.44 17.76
CA SER A 53 6.46 -12.88 18.13
C SER A 53 7.27 -13.28 16.89
N ALA A 54 6.69 -14.11 16.02
CA ALA A 54 7.36 -14.58 14.80
C ALA A 54 7.73 -13.43 13.85
N ILE A 55 6.92 -12.37 13.76
CA ILE A 55 7.27 -11.17 12.96
C ILE A 55 8.40 -10.36 13.64
N GLN A 56 8.35 -10.21 14.96
CA GLN A 56 9.37 -9.46 15.71
C GLN A 56 10.76 -10.10 15.67
N GLU A 57 10.84 -11.42 15.56
CA GLU A 57 12.10 -12.16 15.36
C GLU A 57 12.85 -11.75 14.08
N TYR A 58 12.16 -11.15 13.10
CA TYR A 58 12.77 -10.59 11.88
C TYR A 58 13.18 -9.11 12.05
N GLY A 59 13.13 -8.57 13.26
CA GLY A 59 13.52 -7.18 13.55
C GLY A 59 12.48 -6.14 13.10
N VAL A 60 11.24 -6.57 12.84
CA VAL A 60 10.16 -5.68 12.38
C VAL A 60 9.57 -4.91 13.56
N LYS A 61 9.47 -3.58 13.42
CA LYS A 61 8.77 -2.71 14.37
C LYS A 61 7.26 -2.87 14.19
N LEU A 62 6.52 -3.06 15.28
CA LEU A 62 5.07 -3.25 15.22
C LEU A 62 4.31 -2.09 15.86
N GLN A 63 3.42 -1.47 15.09
CA GLN A 63 2.51 -0.43 15.56
C GLN A 63 1.09 -0.99 15.60
N SER A 64 0.56 -1.23 16.79
CA SER A 64 -0.83 -1.70 16.91
C SER A 64 -1.82 -0.58 16.58
N PHE A 65 -2.92 -0.93 15.93
CA PHE A 65 -4.08 -0.05 15.77
C PHE A 65 -5.38 -0.82 16.04
N LYS A 66 -6.47 -0.09 16.28
CA LYS A 66 -7.79 -0.68 16.54
C LYS A 66 -8.81 -0.10 15.57
N GLU A 67 -9.50 -0.97 14.86
CA GLU A 67 -10.70 -0.59 14.12
C GLU A 67 -11.90 -0.49 15.04
N TRP A 68 -12.76 0.47 14.72
CA TRP A 68 -14.01 0.67 15.42
C TRP A 68 -15.14 -0.10 14.74
N TYR A 69 -15.73 -1.06 15.45
CA TYR A 69 -16.82 -1.89 14.93
C TYR A 69 -17.81 -2.25 16.04
N LEU A 70 -19.08 -2.40 15.67
CA LEU A 70 -20.13 -2.93 16.53
C LEU A 70 -20.27 -4.44 16.31
N LYS A 71 -20.42 -5.20 17.38
CA LYS A 71 -20.83 -6.62 17.29
C LYS A 71 -22.33 -6.69 17.48
N LEU A 72 -23.07 -6.97 16.41
CA LEU A 72 -24.52 -7.18 16.49
C LEU A 72 -24.86 -8.68 16.44
N PRO A 73 -25.82 -9.14 17.25
CA PRO A 73 -26.34 -10.50 17.16
C PRO A 73 -27.15 -10.67 15.87
N LEU A 74 -26.93 -11.76 15.15
CA LEU A 74 -27.68 -12.16 13.97
C LEU A 74 -28.00 -13.64 14.05
N ILE A 75 -29.20 -14.03 13.64
CA ILE A 75 -29.58 -15.44 13.53
C ILE A 75 -29.37 -15.86 12.08
N LYS A 76 -28.47 -16.82 11.85
CA LYS A 76 -28.27 -17.42 10.53
C LYS A 76 -28.45 -18.93 10.67
N GLN A 77 -29.40 -19.49 9.92
CA GLN A 77 -29.75 -20.92 9.98
C GLN A 77 -30.02 -21.40 11.42
N GLY A 78 -30.79 -20.64 12.20
CA GLY A 78 -31.16 -20.98 13.58
C GLY A 78 -30.04 -20.84 14.62
N LYS A 79 -28.82 -20.45 14.24
CA LYS A 79 -27.69 -20.23 15.16
C LYS A 79 -27.44 -18.74 15.37
N LEU A 80 -27.18 -18.36 16.62
CA LEU A 80 -26.75 -17.01 16.99
C LEU A 80 -25.30 -16.81 16.56
N ILE A 81 -25.08 -15.87 15.63
CA ILE A 81 -23.77 -15.44 15.18
C ILE A 81 -23.56 -13.97 15.49
N TRP A 82 -22.34 -13.60 15.87
CA TRP A 82 -21.97 -12.21 16.12
C TRP A 82 -21.34 -11.62 14.87
N LYS A 83 -22.05 -10.71 14.18
CA LYS A 83 -21.52 -10.04 12.99
C LYS A 83 -20.82 -8.75 13.40
N LYS A 84 -19.56 -8.60 13.01
CA LYS A 84 -18.87 -7.29 13.06
C LYS A 84 -19.47 -6.37 12.00
N ILE A 85 -19.98 -5.22 12.42
CA ILE A 85 -20.48 -4.16 11.54
C ILE A 85 -19.61 -2.95 11.74
N ASN A 86 -18.87 -2.62 10.70
CA ASN A 86 -18.09 -1.40 10.60
C ASN A 86 -19.05 -0.27 10.24
N PHE A 87 -19.32 0.62 11.18
CA PHE A 87 -20.33 1.69 11.01
C PHE A 87 -19.97 2.62 9.84
N TYR A 88 -18.67 2.81 9.60
CA TYR A 88 -18.17 3.61 8.49
C TYR A 88 -18.68 3.11 7.13
N ASN A 89 -18.62 1.81 6.83
CA ASN A 89 -19.01 1.24 5.52
C ASN A 89 -20.45 1.51 5.08
N LYS A 90 -21.37 1.78 6.02
CA LYS A 90 -22.78 2.05 5.68
C LYS A 90 -23.14 3.53 5.66
N LEU A 91 -22.55 4.34 6.54
CA LEU A 91 -22.91 5.75 6.62
C LEU A 91 -22.13 6.63 5.65
N VAL A 92 -20.85 6.34 5.38
CA VAL A 92 -20.06 7.17 4.44
C VAL A 92 -20.46 6.97 2.98
N ASN A 93 -21.18 5.90 2.68
CA ASN A 93 -21.76 5.66 1.36
C ASN A 93 -23.12 6.37 1.19
N PHE A 94 -23.67 6.99 2.25
CA PHE A 94 -24.78 7.91 2.13
C PHE A 94 -24.25 9.33 1.92
N TYR A 95 -24.46 9.86 0.72
CA TYR A 95 -23.85 11.11 0.25
C TYR A 95 -23.99 12.30 1.23
N PRO A 96 -25.16 12.60 1.84
CA PRO A 96 -25.27 13.68 2.82
C PRO A 96 -24.38 13.49 4.07
N PHE A 97 -24.29 12.26 4.61
CA PHE A 97 -23.42 11.99 5.76
C PHE A 97 -21.95 12.11 5.39
N ASN A 98 -21.58 11.69 4.19
CA ASN A 98 -20.23 11.82 3.70
C ASN A 98 -19.80 13.30 3.57
N ARG A 99 -20.65 14.14 2.98
CA ARG A 99 -20.41 15.59 2.87
C ARG A 99 -20.32 16.28 4.23
N LEU A 100 -21.16 15.87 5.17
CA LEU A 100 -21.08 16.34 6.56
C LEU A 100 -19.75 15.94 7.22
N ASN A 101 -19.31 14.68 7.04
CA ASN A 101 -18.02 14.21 7.58
C ASN A 101 -16.84 14.99 7.01
N SER A 102 -16.79 15.21 5.68
CA SER A 102 -15.76 16.05 5.04
C SER A 102 -15.74 17.46 5.62
N TRP A 103 -16.92 18.11 5.75
CA TRP A 103 -17.04 19.43 6.33
C TRP A 103 -16.59 19.48 7.80
N LEU A 104 -16.99 18.49 8.61
CA LEU A 104 -16.57 18.36 10.01
C LEU A 104 -15.05 18.21 10.12
N VAL A 105 -14.44 17.38 9.27
CA VAL A 105 -13.00 17.18 9.26
C VAL A 105 -12.28 18.50 8.99
N LYS A 106 -12.64 19.21 7.92
CA LYS A 106 -12.01 20.50 7.59
C LYS A 106 -12.20 21.53 8.69
N THR A 107 -13.41 21.63 9.24
CA THR A 107 -13.76 22.65 10.24
C THR A 107 -13.02 22.39 11.56
N LEU A 108 -13.03 21.15 12.06
CA LEU A 108 -12.45 20.80 13.36
C LEU A 108 -10.92 20.75 13.35
N THR A 109 -10.30 20.52 12.19
CA THR A 109 -8.84 20.33 12.08
C THR A 109 -8.10 21.61 11.70
N SER A 110 -8.73 22.54 10.98
CA SER A 110 -8.10 23.77 10.48
C SER A 110 -7.47 24.67 11.56
N ARG A 111 -7.98 24.62 12.79
CA ARG A 111 -7.52 25.43 13.93
C ARG A 111 -6.63 24.67 14.92
N GLN A 112 -6.29 23.42 14.62
CA GLN A 112 -5.43 22.61 15.49
C GLN A 112 -3.96 22.99 15.31
N PRO A 113 -3.11 22.85 16.34
CA PRO A 113 -1.67 23.13 16.22
C PRO A 113 -0.98 22.29 15.13
N ASN A 114 -1.46 21.06 14.93
CA ASN A 114 -1.04 20.21 13.81
C ASN A 114 -2.30 19.75 13.03
N PRO A 115 -2.73 20.52 12.01
CA PRO A 115 -3.94 20.23 11.26
C PRO A 115 -3.92 18.87 10.59
N TYR A 116 -2.80 18.44 10.01
CA TYR A 116 -2.73 17.14 9.32
C TYR A 116 -2.75 15.96 10.28
N ALA A 117 -2.06 16.04 11.43
CA ALA A 117 -2.20 14.99 12.45
C ALA A 117 -3.66 14.88 12.92
N ALA A 118 -4.35 16.01 13.09
CA ALA A 118 -5.77 16.03 13.44
C ALA A 118 -6.66 15.44 12.33
N LYS A 119 -6.40 15.76 11.05
CA LYS A 119 -7.06 15.12 9.90
C LYS A 119 -6.88 13.61 9.93
N CYS A 120 -5.65 13.12 10.10
CA CYS A 120 -5.33 11.69 10.13
C CYS A 120 -6.12 10.96 11.22
N ASN A 121 -6.15 11.53 12.43
CA ASN A 121 -6.87 10.96 13.57
C ASN A 121 -8.39 10.90 13.34
N LEU A 122 -8.95 11.84 12.58
CA LEU A 122 -10.39 11.88 12.31
C LEU A 122 -10.77 11.01 11.11
N VAL A 123 -10.02 11.09 10.00
CA VAL A 123 -10.16 10.25 8.79
C VAL A 123 -10.11 8.77 9.13
N SER A 124 -9.16 8.37 9.97
CA SER A 124 -9.00 6.98 10.42
C SER A 124 -10.26 6.36 11.04
N LYS A 125 -11.25 7.18 11.45
CA LYS A 125 -12.51 6.69 12.05
C LYS A 125 -13.56 6.30 11.02
N PHE A 126 -13.42 6.71 9.76
CA PHE A 126 -14.46 6.54 8.75
C PHE A 126 -13.99 6.08 7.37
N VAL A 127 -12.70 5.75 7.20
CA VAL A 127 -12.19 5.05 6.01
C VAL A 127 -12.08 3.55 6.26
N ASP A 128 -12.17 2.75 5.20
CA ASP A 128 -11.89 1.32 5.27
C ASP A 128 -10.40 1.02 5.46
N ILE A 129 -10.08 -0.25 5.68
CA ILE A 129 -8.72 -0.68 6.00
C ILE A 129 -7.68 -0.32 4.94
N MET A 130 -8.07 -0.30 3.66
CA MET A 130 -7.16 0.07 2.57
C MET A 130 -6.87 1.57 2.63
N GLY A 131 -7.89 2.40 2.86
CA GLY A 131 -7.73 3.84 3.09
C GLY A 131 -7.07 4.20 4.43
N LEU A 132 -7.22 3.37 5.47
CA LEU A 132 -6.69 3.60 6.82
C LEU A 132 -5.16 3.59 6.87
N ARG A 133 -4.51 2.86 5.95
CA ARG A 133 -3.05 2.73 5.98
C ARG A 133 -2.33 4.07 5.78
N TYR A 134 -2.87 4.98 4.96
CA TYR A 134 -2.25 6.27 4.64
C TYR A 134 -2.17 7.23 5.86
N PRO A 135 -3.25 7.49 6.62
CA PRO A 135 -3.15 8.31 7.83
C PRO A 135 -2.28 7.65 8.91
N LEU A 136 -2.25 6.32 8.99
CA LEU A 136 -1.34 5.60 9.89
C LEU A 136 0.14 5.82 9.52
N TYR A 137 0.47 5.67 8.24
CA TYR A 137 1.82 5.93 7.74
C TYR A 137 2.24 7.39 7.93
N TYR A 138 1.32 8.34 7.68
CA TYR A 138 1.59 9.76 7.89
C TYR A 138 1.93 10.06 9.36
N LEU A 139 1.13 9.55 10.31
CA LEU A 139 1.38 9.78 11.74
C LEU A 139 2.75 9.22 12.18
N TYR A 140 3.15 8.06 11.65
CA TYR A 140 4.46 7.48 11.94
C TYR A 140 5.61 8.29 11.34
N LEU A 141 5.48 8.76 10.09
CA LEU A 141 6.50 9.60 9.47
C LEU A 141 6.57 10.99 10.10
N LEU A 142 5.45 11.51 10.63
CA LEU A 142 5.43 12.73 11.40
C LEU A 142 6.25 12.60 12.68
N GLU A 143 6.22 11.44 13.35
CA GLU A 143 6.95 11.20 14.60
C GLU A 143 8.40 10.76 14.38
N HIS A 144 8.66 9.94 13.37
CA HIS A 144 9.94 9.24 13.19
C HIS A 144 10.64 9.53 11.86
N GLY A 145 10.03 10.32 10.98
CA GLY A 145 10.50 10.54 9.61
C GLY A 145 11.91 11.11 9.53
N GLU A 146 12.36 11.88 10.52
CA GLU A 146 13.70 12.47 10.53
C GLU A 146 14.83 11.44 10.41
N ASN A 147 14.57 10.19 10.81
CA ASN A 147 15.54 9.09 10.76
C ASN A 147 15.70 8.45 9.37
N TYR A 148 14.87 8.83 8.39
CA TYR A 148 14.77 8.11 7.12
C TYR A 148 14.98 9.02 5.90
N SER A 149 15.72 8.48 4.92
CA SER A 149 15.99 9.14 3.63
C SER A 149 14.90 8.80 2.62
N ASN A 150 14.62 7.51 2.47
CA ASN A 150 13.60 7.00 1.55
C ASN A 150 12.60 6.12 2.29
N VAL A 151 11.38 6.10 1.77
CA VAL A 151 10.27 5.33 2.31
C VAL A 151 9.63 4.53 1.19
N MET A 152 9.37 3.26 1.45
CA MET A 152 8.51 2.39 0.66
C MET A 152 7.25 2.11 1.47
N ILE A 153 6.07 2.40 0.90
CA ILE A 153 4.81 1.86 1.41
C ILE A 153 4.42 0.66 0.55
N THR A 154 3.92 -0.40 1.18
CA THR A 154 3.74 -1.68 0.48
C THR A 154 2.58 -2.52 1.02
N ASP A 155 1.97 -3.28 0.12
CA ASP A 155 1.27 -4.51 0.48
C ASP A 155 2.26 -5.51 1.06
N VAL A 156 1.78 -6.45 1.88
CA VAL A 156 2.65 -7.41 2.58
C VAL A 156 2.49 -8.83 2.05
N ARG A 157 1.24 -9.30 1.89
CA ARG A 157 0.96 -10.73 1.63
C ARG A 157 1.53 -11.21 0.29
N ASP A 158 1.49 -10.35 -0.72
CA ASP A 158 1.75 -10.69 -2.11
C ASP A 158 2.95 -9.93 -2.68
N VAL A 159 3.96 -9.69 -1.83
CA VAL A 159 5.23 -9.05 -2.21
C VAL A 159 6.41 -9.96 -1.88
N LEU A 160 7.33 -10.11 -2.85
CA LEU A 160 8.62 -10.80 -2.70
C LEU A 160 9.76 -9.89 -3.15
N PHE A 161 10.92 -10.04 -2.53
CA PHE A 161 12.13 -9.28 -2.86
C PHE A 161 13.22 -10.17 -3.45
N GLN A 162 13.72 -9.82 -4.63
CA GLN A 162 14.89 -10.46 -5.27
C GLN A 162 16.18 -9.68 -5.01
N ARG A 163 16.09 -8.37 -4.82
CA ARG A 163 17.19 -7.46 -4.45
C ARG A 163 16.71 -6.45 -3.42
N ASP A 164 17.65 -5.69 -2.85
CA ASP A 164 17.31 -4.58 -1.98
C ASP A 164 16.29 -3.65 -2.68
N PRO A 165 15.12 -3.38 -2.06
CA PRO A 165 14.06 -2.61 -2.71
C PRO A 165 14.46 -1.16 -3.02
N PHE A 166 15.55 -0.64 -2.44
CA PHE A 166 16.06 0.72 -2.67
C PHE A 166 17.32 0.75 -3.55
N ASP A 167 17.73 -0.39 -4.13
CA ASP A 167 18.85 -0.47 -5.08
C ASP A 167 18.44 0.03 -6.47
N PHE A 168 18.12 1.33 -6.56
CA PHE A 168 17.88 2.10 -7.78
C PHE A 168 17.87 3.62 -7.48
N GLU A 169 17.95 4.47 -8.50
CA GLU A 169 17.96 5.92 -8.32
C GLU A 169 16.54 6.48 -8.04
N ILE A 170 16.32 6.88 -6.78
CA ILE A 170 15.06 7.50 -6.31
C ILE A 170 15.07 9.01 -6.46
N GLY A 171 16.20 9.67 -6.17
CA GLY A 171 16.29 11.15 -6.18
C GLY A 171 15.30 11.80 -5.21
N ASP A 172 14.69 12.91 -5.63
CA ASP A 172 13.59 13.58 -4.92
C ASP A 172 12.21 13.10 -5.37
N HIS A 173 12.14 12.03 -6.16
CA HIS A 173 10.90 11.57 -6.78
C HIS A 173 9.97 10.79 -5.85
N LEU A 174 8.69 10.78 -6.24
CA LEU A 174 7.76 9.71 -5.91
C LEU A 174 7.74 8.69 -7.06
N CYS A 175 8.29 7.50 -6.82
CA CYS A 175 8.34 6.39 -7.77
C CYS A 175 7.04 5.58 -7.69
N CYS A 176 6.33 5.54 -8.81
CA CYS A 176 5.08 4.81 -8.99
C CYS A 176 5.21 3.78 -10.12
N PHE A 177 4.48 2.67 -10.03
CA PHE A 177 4.70 1.49 -10.86
C PHE A 177 3.42 1.12 -11.60
N PHE A 178 3.49 1.07 -12.93
CA PHE A 178 2.35 0.68 -13.74
C PHE A 178 2.05 -0.81 -13.66
N GLU A 179 0.78 -1.17 -13.85
CA GLU A 179 0.35 -2.53 -14.09
C GLU A 179 0.62 -2.95 -15.56
N GLU A 180 0.13 -4.13 -15.96
CA GLU A 180 0.34 -4.64 -17.32
C GLU A 180 -0.08 -3.65 -18.42
N GLU A 181 0.72 -3.63 -19.49
CA GLU A 181 0.45 -2.90 -20.72
C GLU A 181 -0.92 -3.22 -21.34
N GLY A 182 -1.59 -2.19 -21.84
CA GLY A 182 -2.83 -2.31 -22.61
C GLY A 182 -4.12 -2.13 -21.81
N LYS A 183 -4.05 -1.99 -20.48
CA LYS A 183 -5.20 -1.55 -19.66
C LYS A 183 -5.07 -0.08 -19.27
N THR A 184 -6.19 0.63 -19.38
CA THR A 184 -6.34 2.00 -18.90
C THR A 184 -7.27 2.03 -17.68
N LEU A 185 -7.32 3.16 -17.00
CA LEU A 185 -8.26 3.37 -15.89
C LEU A 185 -9.73 3.19 -16.31
N ARG A 186 -10.06 3.42 -17.58
CA ARG A 186 -11.40 3.22 -18.15
C ARG A 186 -11.70 1.77 -18.46
N THR A 187 -10.72 1.01 -18.95
CA THR A 187 -10.92 -0.40 -19.33
C THR A 187 -10.67 -1.37 -18.17
N GLY A 188 -10.10 -0.90 -17.05
CA GLY A 188 -10.00 -1.68 -15.82
C GLY A 188 -11.31 -1.59 -15.04
N ASP A 189 -12.09 -2.69 -15.01
CA ASP A 189 -13.45 -2.72 -14.46
C ASP A 189 -13.57 -2.07 -13.07
N ALA A 190 -12.68 -2.41 -12.14
CA ALA A 190 -12.69 -1.84 -10.79
C ALA A 190 -12.25 -0.36 -10.77
N ASN A 191 -11.23 0.02 -11.54
CA ASN A 191 -10.72 1.39 -11.60
C ASN A 191 -11.76 2.37 -12.14
N ALA A 192 -12.49 1.98 -13.19
CA ALA A 192 -13.55 2.82 -13.75
C ALA A 192 -14.67 3.07 -12.73
N VAL A 193 -15.04 2.05 -11.95
CA VAL A 193 -16.03 2.15 -10.87
C VAL A 193 -15.50 3.06 -9.76
N TRP A 194 -14.28 2.85 -9.29
CA TRP A 194 -13.66 3.67 -8.25
C TRP A 194 -13.62 5.16 -8.62
N LEU A 195 -13.20 5.50 -9.84
CA LEU A 195 -13.16 6.89 -10.29
C LEU A 195 -14.57 7.50 -10.41
N ARG A 196 -15.51 6.75 -11.01
CA ARG A 196 -16.88 7.22 -11.21
C ARG A 196 -17.62 7.43 -9.89
N GLU A 197 -17.60 6.44 -9.00
CA GLU A 197 -18.33 6.49 -7.73
C GLU A 197 -17.63 7.39 -6.71
N GLY A 198 -16.29 7.36 -6.67
CA GLY A 198 -15.48 8.15 -5.74
C GLY A 198 -15.44 9.63 -6.07
N PHE A 199 -15.32 10.00 -7.35
CA PHE A 199 -15.10 11.39 -7.77
C PHE A 199 -16.18 11.93 -8.71
N GLY A 200 -16.83 11.06 -9.48
CA GLY A 200 -17.85 11.40 -10.47
C GLY A 200 -17.39 11.10 -11.90
N PRO A 201 -18.34 11.04 -12.86
CA PRO A 201 -18.04 10.65 -14.24
C PRO A 201 -17.02 11.57 -14.92
N HIS A 202 -17.05 12.88 -14.64
CA HIS A 202 -16.08 13.84 -15.19
C HIS A 202 -14.61 13.50 -14.89
N VAL A 203 -14.31 12.86 -13.75
CA VAL A 203 -12.93 12.42 -13.46
C VAL A 203 -12.54 11.24 -14.32
N LEU A 204 -13.44 10.25 -14.47
CA LEU A 204 -13.21 9.14 -15.38
C LEU A 204 -13.04 9.64 -16.83
N ASP A 205 -13.75 10.68 -17.24
CA ASP A 205 -13.57 11.28 -18.56
C ASP A 205 -12.21 11.96 -18.71
N ALA A 206 -11.73 12.66 -17.68
CA ALA A 206 -10.47 13.38 -17.71
C ALA A 206 -9.22 12.48 -17.68
N ILE A 207 -9.23 11.40 -16.88
CA ILE A 207 -8.05 10.55 -16.68
C ILE A 207 -8.24 9.09 -17.10
N GLY A 208 -9.42 8.71 -17.59
CA GLY A 208 -9.76 7.32 -17.89
C GLY A 208 -8.82 6.64 -18.88
N ASP A 209 -8.23 7.39 -19.81
CA ASP A 209 -7.34 6.83 -20.83
C ASP A 209 -5.88 6.72 -20.37
N LYS A 210 -5.59 7.11 -19.11
CA LYS A 210 -4.27 6.96 -18.50
C LYS A 210 -4.03 5.52 -18.05
N LYS A 211 -2.75 5.13 -17.98
CA LYS A 211 -2.30 3.83 -17.47
C LYS A 211 -2.61 3.68 -15.97
N ILE A 212 -2.84 2.44 -15.55
CA ILE A 212 -3.11 2.11 -14.14
C ILE A 212 -1.77 2.02 -13.40
N SER A 213 -1.58 2.85 -12.38
CA SER A 213 -0.52 2.71 -11.39
C SER A 213 -1.02 1.89 -10.20
N CYS A 214 -0.26 0.90 -9.77
CA CYS A 214 -0.64 0.04 -8.67
C CYS A 214 -0.32 0.70 -7.33
N ALA A 215 -1.34 0.90 -6.49
CA ALA A 215 -1.14 1.49 -5.17
C ALA A 215 -0.41 0.55 -4.19
N GLY A 216 -0.31 -0.75 -4.51
CA GLY A 216 0.27 -1.74 -3.61
C GLY A 216 1.77 -1.56 -3.35
N ILE A 217 2.49 -0.79 -4.18
CA ILE A 217 3.86 -0.36 -3.92
C ILE A 217 4.03 1.10 -4.32
N THR A 218 4.62 1.92 -3.46
CA THR A 218 5.07 3.28 -3.79
C THR A 218 6.35 3.55 -3.02
N ILE A 219 7.37 4.06 -3.72
CA ILE A 219 8.70 4.31 -3.15
C ILE A 219 9.05 5.77 -3.40
N GLY A 220 9.66 6.46 -2.45
CA GLY A 220 10.12 7.83 -2.70
C GLY A 220 11.03 8.35 -1.62
N SER A 221 11.58 9.53 -1.85
CA SER A 221 12.21 10.29 -0.77
C SER A 221 11.18 10.51 0.35
N ARG A 222 11.63 10.67 1.60
CA ARG A 222 10.73 10.98 2.71
C ARG A 222 9.80 12.17 2.41
N PHE A 223 10.34 13.22 1.78
CA PHE A 223 9.58 14.43 1.47
C PHE A 223 8.51 14.16 0.41
N ALA A 224 8.86 13.46 -0.67
CA ALA A 224 7.88 13.07 -1.70
C ALA A 224 6.81 12.13 -1.13
N MET A 225 7.18 11.22 -0.22
CA MET A 225 6.23 10.35 0.47
C MET A 225 5.28 11.13 1.38
N MET A 226 5.76 12.15 2.10
CA MET A 226 4.89 13.01 2.91
C MET A 226 3.87 13.76 2.04
N GLU A 227 4.31 14.38 0.92
CA GLU A 227 3.40 15.05 -0.03
C GLU A 227 2.36 14.08 -0.61
N TYR A 228 2.80 12.86 -0.97
CA TYR A 228 1.90 11.80 -1.43
C TYR A 228 0.86 11.42 -0.38
N LEU A 229 1.26 11.22 0.88
CA LEU A 229 0.36 10.86 1.97
C LEU A 229 -0.66 11.98 2.24
N GLU A 230 -0.25 13.24 2.22
CA GLU A 230 -1.15 14.38 2.32
C GLU A 230 -2.17 14.38 1.18
N GLY A 231 -1.73 14.16 -0.05
CA GLY A 231 -2.59 14.03 -1.22
C GLY A 231 -3.59 12.88 -1.10
N MET A 232 -3.15 11.71 -0.64
CA MET A 232 -4.05 10.57 -0.39
C MET A 232 -5.10 10.91 0.67
N ILE A 233 -4.68 11.49 1.81
CA ILE A 233 -5.55 11.80 2.94
C ILE A 233 -6.58 12.88 2.57
N ASP A 234 -6.16 13.96 1.91
CA ASP A 234 -7.07 15.01 1.47
C ASP A 234 -8.11 14.48 0.48
N ASN A 235 -7.72 13.60 -0.44
CA ASN A 235 -8.66 13.07 -1.42
C ASN A 235 -9.55 11.96 -0.84
N LEU A 236 -9.09 11.20 0.15
CA LEU A 236 -9.95 10.30 0.94
C LEU A 236 -11.06 11.07 1.68
N ILE A 237 -10.78 12.29 2.18
CA ILE A 237 -11.79 13.15 2.82
C ILE A 237 -12.83 13.64 1.81
N GLU A 238 -12.44 13.89 0.55
CA GLU A 238 -13.30 14.53 -0.45
C GLU A 238 -14.15 13.58 -1.29
N LEU A 239 -13.94 12.26 -1.15
CA LEU A 239 -14.68 11.23 -1.87
C LEU A 239 -16.19 11.46 -1.78
N LYS A 240 -16.91 11.11 -2.85
CA LYS A 240 -18.38 11.04 -2.89
C LYS A 240 -18.90 9.73 -2.32
N CYS A 241 -18.15 8.64 -2.54
CA CYS A 241 -18.46 7.29 -2.09
C CYS A 241 -17.16 6.57 -1.71
N HIS A 242 -17.19 5.74 -0.66
CA HIS A 242 -16.06 4.91 -0.23
C HIS A 242 -16.34 3.45 -0.61
N THR A 243 -16.18 3.15 -1.89
CA THR A 243 -16.20 1.76 -2.37
C THR A 243 -15.00 0.99 -1.85
N TRP A 244 -15.13 -0.32 -1.63
CA TRP A 244 -13.99 -1.14 -1.22
C TRP A 244 -12.85 -1.08 -2.26
N GLY A 245 -11.62 -0.86 -1.82
CA GLY A 245 -10.44 -0.71 -2.69
C GLY A 245 -10.30 0.66 -3.36
N ILE A 246 -11.07 1.66 -2.92
CA ILE A 246 -11.06 3.01 -3.50
C ILE A 246 -9.70 3.71 -3.40
N ASP A 247 -8.80 3.27 -2.51
CA ASP A 247 -7.48 3.88 -2.36
C ASP A 247 -6.63 3.76 -3.63
N GLN A 248 -6.77 2.68 -4.42
CA GLN A 248 -6.15 2.60 -5.75
C GLN A 248 -6.75 3.63 -6.72
N GLY A 249 -8.05 3.92 -6.61
CA GLY A 249 -8.70 5.00 -7.36
C GLY A 249 -8.20 6.39 -6.93
N VAL A 250 -8.05 6.63 -5.63
CA VAL A 250 -7.48 7.87 -5.09
C VAL A 250 -6.03 8.05 -5.53
N HIS A 251 -5.22 7.01 -5.43
CA HIS A 251 -3.83 6.97 -5.89
C HIS A 251 -3.74 7.39 -7.37
N ASN A 252 -4.49 6.72 -8.25
CA ASN A 252 -4.46 7.08 -9.67
C ASN A 252 -4.99 8.49 -9.93
N TYR A 253 -6.02 8.93 -9.20
CA TYR A 253 -6.52 10.29 -9.33
C TYR A 253 -5.46 11.34 -9.00
N ILE A 254 -4.78 11.24 -7.85
CA ILE A 254 -3.81 12.27 -7.44
C ILE A 254 -2.58 12.31 -8.36
N LEU A 255 -2.15 11.16 -8.88
CA LEU A 255 -1.03 11.07 -9.80
C LEU A 255 -1.38 11.66 -11.18
N HIS A 256 -2.49 11.23 -11.77
CA HIS A 256 -2.86 11.64 -13.14
C HIS A 256 -3.51 13.03 -13.23
N SER A 257 -3.98 13.58 -12.11
CA SER A 257 -4.46 14.98 -12.03
C SER A 257 -3.34 15.99 -11.74
N GLY A 258 -2.09 15.55 -11.64
CA GLY A 258 -0.93 16.42 -11.40
C GLY A 258 -0.92 17.06 -10.00
N LYS A 259 -1.57 16.43 -9.02
CA LYS A 259 -1.62 16.94 -7.63
C LYS A 259 -0.34 16.68 -6.84
N ILE A 260 0.46 15.70 -7.28
CA ILE A 260 1.74 15.34 -6.67
C ILE A 260 2.87 15.76 -7.59
N LYS A 261 3.88 16.43 -7.02
CA LYS A 261 5.07 16.86 -7.77
C LYS A 261 6.07 15.72 -7.94
N ASN A 262 6.93 15.85 -8.96
CA ASN A 262 8.10 15.00 -9.19
C ASN A 262 7.79 13.49 -9.21
N VAL A 263 6.63 13.10 -9.72
CA VAL A 263 6.27 11.68 -9.90
C VAL A 263 7.10 11.08 -11.04
N LYS A 264 7.76 9.95 -10.76
CA LYS A 264 8.45 9.13 -11.76
C LYS A 264 7.72 7.81 -11.92
N PHE A 265 7.23 7.55 -13.13
CA PHE A 265 6.57 6.30 -13.46
C PHE A 265 7.56 5.29 -14.02
N TYR A 266 7.37 4.03 -13.64
CA TYR A 266 8.11 2.89 -14.17
C TYR A 266 7.12 1.92 -14.85
N GLU A 267 7.49 1.49 -16.05
CA GLU A 267 6.78 0.43 -16.76
C GLU A 267 7.19 -0.93 -16.20
N ASN A 268 6.30 -1.91 -16.30
CA ASN A 268 6.68 -3.31 -16.05
C ASN A 268 7.87 -3.69 -16.94
N TYR A 269 8.79 -4.50 -16.40
CA TYR A 269 10.03 -4.95 -17.04
C TYR A 269 11.06 -3.83 -17.35
N HIS A 270 10.81 -2.61 -16.86
CA HIS A 270 11.68 -1.43 -17.00
C HIS A 270 11.82 -0.69 -15.66
N GLY A 271 12.25 -1.39 -14.62
CA GLY A 271 12.42 -0.77 -13.31
C GLY A 271 12.61 -1.76 -12.16
N PRO A 272 12.52 -1.27 -10.92
CA PRO A 272 12.77 -2.08 -9.73
C PRO A 272 11.56 -2.94 -9.31
N VAL A 273 10.36 -2.69 -9.85
CA VAL A 273 9.13 -3.39 -9.45
C VAL A 273 8.47 -4.01 -10.68
N LEU A 274 8.01 -5.25 -10.54
CA LEU A 274 7.10 -5.88 -11.48
C LEU A 274 5.76 -6.20 -10.79
N THR A 275 4.68 -5.60 -11.28
CA THR A 275 3.32 -5.92 -10.86
C THR A 275 2.76 -7.04 -11.73
N MET A 276 2.58 -8.23 -11.15
CA MET A 276 2.44 -9.48 -11.90
C MET A 276 1.00 -9.90 -12.21
N HIS A 277 -0.02 -9.27 -11.62
CA HIS A 277 -1.40 -9.79 -11.70
C HIS A 277 -1.89 -10.02 -13.13
N PHE A 278 -1.62 -9.08 -14.02
CA PHE A 278 -2.07 -9.16 -15.41
C PHE A 278 -0.98 -9.65 -16.36
N SER A 279 0.30 -9.40 -16.07
CA SER A 279 1.46 -9.78 -16.88
C SER A 279 1.37 -11.18 -17.47
N LYS A 280 1.36 -11.36 -18.79
CA LYS A 280 1.31 -12.72 -19.38
C LYS A 280 2.52 -13.59 -19.05
N ASP A 281 2.29 -14.88 -18.86
CA ASP A 281 3.33 -15.83 -18.42
C ASP A 281 4.47 -15.97 -19.44
N GLU A 282 4.18 -15.85 -20.74
CA GLU A 282 5.17 -15.86 -21.83
C GLU A 282 6.12 -14.64 -21.85
N LYS A 283 5.75 -13.54 -21.17
CA LYS A 283 6.64 -12.37 -21.01
C LYS A 283 7.64 -12.56 -19.87
N LEU A 284 7.40 -13.51 -18.95
CA LEU A 284 8.24 -13.71 -17.78
C LEU A 284 9.57 -14.36 -18.17
N ARG A 285 10.67 -13.64 -17.97
CA ARG A 285 12.03 -14.11 -18.25
C ARG A 285 12.73 -14.41 -16.93
N PHE A 286 13.23 -15.64 -16.80
CA PHE A 286 13.99 -16.08 -15.63
C PHE A 286 15.43 -16.36 -16.03
N ASP A 287 16.38 -16.05 -15.14
CA ASP A 287 17.74 -16.59 -15.23
C ASP A 287 17.79 -18.07 -14.82
N GLU A 288 18.97 -18.69 -14.93
CA GLU A 288 19.19 -20.09 -14.55
C GLU A 288 18.92 -20.39 -13.08
N ARG A 289 18.99 -19.38 -12.21
CA ARG A 289 18.76 -19.51 -10.76
C ARG A 289 17.28 -19.37 -10.40
N GLY A 290 16.49 -18.76 -11.29
CA GLY A 290 15.07 -18.46 -11.07
C GLY A 290 14.80 -17.03 -10.61
N TYR A 291 15.72 -16.09 -10.84
CA TYR A 291 15.45 -14.67 -10.71
C TYR A 291 14.71 -14.16 -11.95
N LEU A 292 13.66 -13.38 -11.72
CA LEU A 292 12.91 -12.72 -12.79
C LEU A 292 13.62 -11.45 -13.26
N LEU A 293 13.70 -11.28 -14.58
CA LEU A 293 14.52 -10.26 -15.23
C LEU A 293 13.68 -9.19 -15.93
N ASN A 294 14.22 -7.97 -15.98
CA ASN A 294 13.81 -6.90 -16.88
C ASN A 294 14.16 -7.22 -18.34
N GLU A 295 13.70 -6.41 -19.28
CA GLU A 295 14.01 -6.59 -20.70
C GLU A 295 15.51 -6.43 -21.02
N ASP A 296 16.21 -5.61 -20.24
CA ASP A 296 17.65 -5.37 -20.33
C ASP A 296 18.51 -6.47 -19.67
N GLY A 297 17.87 -7.49 -19.08
CA GLY A 297 18.53 -8.60 -18.38
C GLY A 297 18.90 -8.31 -16.92
N SER A 298 18.62 -7.11 -16.39
CA SER A 298 18.79 -6.82 -14.96
C SER A 298 17.76 -7.58 -14.12
N VAL A 299 18.11 -7.94 -12.88
CA VAL A 299 17.18 -8.60 -11.95
C VAL A 299 16.21 -7.57 -11.38
N ILE A 300 14.91 -7.82 -11.49
CA ILE A 300 13.87 -6.96 -10.90
C ILE A 300 13.95 -7.01 -9.38
N ASN A 301 13.95 -5.88 -8.68
CA ASN A 301 14.14 -5.87 -7.22
C ASN A 301 12.94 -6.48 -6.47
N ILE A 302 11.71 -6.14 -6.88
CA ILE A 302 10.47 -6.48 -6.16
C ILE A 302 9.44 -7.12 -7.10
N LEU A 303 8.86 -8.25 -6.67
CA LEU A 303 7.76 -8.92 -7.35
C LEU A 303 6.48 -8.70 -6.55
N HIS A 304 5.51 -7.99 -7.12
CA HIS A 304 4.21 -7.71 -6.50
C HIS A 304 3.09 -8.49 -7.17
N GLN A 305 2.12 -8.93 -6.38
CA GLN A 305 0.99 -9.76 -6.82
C GLN A 305 1.45 -11.11 -7.41
N TYR A 306 2.58 -11.65 -6.93
CA TYR A 306 3.11 -12.95 -7.36
C TYR A 306 2.11 -14.08 -7.07
N ASP A 307 1.27 -13.93 -6.04
CA ASP A 307 0.26 -14.91 -5.63
C ASP A 307 -0.88 -15.10 -6.65
N ARG A 308 -0.95 -14.22 -7.66
CA ARG A 308 -1.87 -14.31 -8.81
C ARG A 308 -1.36 -15.27 -9.89
N LYS A 309 -0.12 -15.74 -9.78
CA LYS A 309 0.49 -16.68 -10.71
C LYS A 309 0.18 -18.13 -10.37
N SER A 310 0.20 -18.96 -11.41
CA SER A 310 0.06 -20.41 -11.29
C SER A 310 1.15 -20.98 -10.38
N ALA A 311 0.91 -22.14 -9.80
CA ALA A 311 1.91 -22.83 -8.99
C ALA A 311 3.19 -23.12 -9.79
N GLU A 312 3.06 -23.42 -11.08
CA GLU A 312 4.21 -23.64 -11.98
C GLU A 312 5.10 -22.39 -12.06
N ILE A 313 4.52 -21.22 -12.31
CA ILE A 313 5.28 -19.97 -12.42
C ILE A 313 5.88 -19.58 -11.06
N LYS A 314 5.13 -19.70 -9.97
CA LYS A 314 5.66 -19.41 -8.63
C LYS A 314 6.84 -20.33 -8.29
N ASN A 315 6.78 -21.60 -8.65
CA ASN A 315 7.88 -22.55 -8.44
C ASN A 315 9.12 -22.28 -9.31
N LYS A 316 9.04 -21.43 -10.34
CA LYS A 316 10.22 -20.94 -11.08
C LYS A 316 10.95 -19.83 -10.32
N MET A 317 10.24 -19.05 -9.49
CA MET A 317 10.81 -17.95 -8.71
C MET A 317 11.68 -18.49 -7.57
N LEU A 318 12.97 -18.17 -7.59
CA LEU A 318 13.90 -18.57 -6.54
C LEU A 318 13.42 -18.12 -5.16
N VAL A 319 13.08 -16.84 -5.04
CA VAL A 319 12.69 -16.19 -3.78
C VAL A 319 11.40 -16.75 -3.19
N TYR A 320 10.47 -17.22 -4.03
CA TYR A 320 9.27 -17.91 -3.58
C TYR A 320 9.61 -19.28 -2.99
N ARG A 321 10.33 -20.12 -3.74
CA ARG A 321 10.76 -21.45 -3.26
C ARG A 321 11.49 -21.35 -1.92
N GLU A 322 12.40 -20.39 -1.85
CA GLU A 322 13.20 -20.11 -0.65
C GLU A 322 12.40 -19.62 0.54
N SER A 323 11.29 -18.91 0.32
CA SER A 323 10.39 -18.49 1.39
C SER A 323 9.47 -19.61 1.91
N GLU A 324 9.17 -20.59 1.08
CA GLU A 324 8.34 -21.73 1.46
C GLU A 324 9.12 -22.76 2.28
N CYS A 325 10.44 -22.84 2.11
CA CYS A 325 11.31 -23.67 2.96
C CYS A 325 11.20 -23.25 4.44
N ASN A 326 10.97 -24.21 5.35
CA ASN A 326 11.12 -24.00 6.78
C ASN A 326 12.61 -24.11 7.12
N TYR A 327 13.18 -23.06 7.71
CA TYR A 327 14.53 -23.08 8.28
C TYR A 327 14.45 -23.42 9.76
#